data_AF-A0AAD9L1V9-F1
#
_entry.id   AF-A0AAD9L1V9-F1
#
_cell.length_a   1.000
_cell.length_b   1.000
_cell.length_c   1.000
_cell.angle_alpha   90.00
_cell.angle_beta   90.00
_cell.angle_gamma   90.00
#
_symmetry.space_group_name_H-M   'P 1'
#
loop_
_entity.id
_entity.type
_entity.pdbx_description
1 polymer ?
#
loop_
_entity_poly.entity_id
_entity_poly.type
_entity_poly.pdbx_seq_one_letter_code
_entity_poly.pdbx_strand_id
1 'polypeptide(L)'
;MHDKYDLEPKKWCCTYTDKCQLYLDARPIDLCGHYGSPTIGWFYGDPHISTLDGKEYTFNGLGEYTLIVTDSAAFSLQGRTARALDDKNKEMQATVFSALAAQDSDSDRLHVQMNSARDGKKQMSLT
;
A
#
# COMPACT_ATOMS: atom_id res chain seq x y z
N MET A 1 -6.19 -15.93 -14.37
CA MET A 1 -5.93 -14.65 -15.06
C MET A 1 -4.53 -14.62 -15.66
N HIS A 2 -3.52 -15.11 -14.94
CA HIS A 2 -2.15 -15.31 -15.45
C HIS A 2 -2.05 -16.25 -16.67
N ASP A 3 -2.80 -17.36 -16.68
CA ASP A 3 -2.62 -18.39 -17.72
C ASP A 3 -3.00 -17.93 -19.13
N LYS A 4 -4.13 -17.20 -19.26
CA LYS A 4 -4.67 -16.76 -20.56
C LYS A 4 -3.85 -15.63 -21.20
N TYR A 5 -3.29 -14.74 -20.38
CA TYR A 5 -2.67 -13.51 -20.87
C TYR A 5 -1.13 -13.56 -20.90
N ASP A 6 -0.50 -14.42 -20.10
CA ASP A 6 0.97 -14.55 -20.08
C ASP A 6 1.46 -15.90 -20.62
N LEU A 7 0.82 -17.02 -20.25
CA LEU A 7 1.32 -18.36 -20.61
C LEU A 7 0.91 -18.79 -22.01
N GLU A 8 -0.35 -18.58 -22.40
CA GLU A 8 -0.83 -18.98 -23.73
C GLU A 8 -0.10 -18.24 -24.87
N PRO A 9 0.01 -16.90 -24.87
CA PRO A 9 0.65 -16.20 -25.99
C PRO A 9 2.14 -16.53 -26.10
N LYS A 10 2.82 -16.73 -24.96
CA LYS A 10 4.22 -17.20 -24.92
C LYS A 10 4.37 -18.57 -25.57
N LYS A 11 3.49 -19.53 -25.27
CA LYS A 11 3.52 -20.87 -25.90
C LYS A 11 3.27 -20.79 -27.41
N TRP A 12 2.28 -20.03 -27.83
CA TRP A 12 1.99 -19.81 -29.27
C TRP A 12 3.19 -19.21 -30.01
N CYS A 13 3.83 -18.18 -29.46
CA CYS A 13 4.90 -17.46 -30.14
C CYS A 13 6.30 -18.08 -29.98
N CYS A 14 6.59 -18.77 -28.88
CA CYS A 14 7.92 -19.31 -28.59
C CYS A 14 8.02 -20.84 -28.66
N THR A 15 6.91 -21.57 -28.52
CA THR A 15 6.91 -23.04 -28.52
C THR A 15 6.31 -23.63 -29.79
N TYR A 16 5.20 -23.05 -30.27
CA TYR A 16 4.51 -23.54 -31.47
C TYR A 16 4.96 -22.83 -32.75
N THR A 17 5.67 -21.71 -32.63
CA THR A 17 6.27 -20.97 -33.75
C THR A 17 7.67 -20.52 -33.37
N ASP A 18 8.49 -20.19 -34.36
CA ASP A 18 9.85 -19.71 -34.16
C ASP A 18 9.92 -18.16 -34.10
N LYS A 19 8.86 -17.55 -33.53
CA LYS A 19 8.65 -16.09 -33.52
C LYS A 19 8.77 -15.51 -32.11
N CYS A 20 9.61 -16.12 -31.29
CA CYS A 20 9.73 -15.74 -29.88
C CYS A 20 10.18 -14.28 -29.70
N GLN A 21 10.96 -13.75 -30.64
CA GLN A 21 11.39 -12.36 -30.60
C GLN A 21 10.20 -11.37 -30.65
N LEU A 22 9.18 -11.64 -31.46
CA LEU A 22 7.99 -10.78 -31.51
C LEU A 22 7.22 -10.76 -30.17
N TYR A 23 7.21 -11.89 -29.46
CA TYR A 23 6.64 -11.95 -28.12
C TYR A 23 7.47 -11.12 -27.12
N LEU A 24 8.80 -11.21 -27.19
CA LEU A 24 9.70 -10.42 -26.33
C LEU A 24 9.69 -8.93 -26.65
N ASP A 25 9.46 -8.54 -27.91
CA ASP A 25 9.34 -7.13 -28.31
C ASP A 25 8.03 -6.53 -27.76
N ALA A 26 6.94 -7.30 -27.76
CA ALA A 26 5.65 -6.88 -27.19
C ALA A 26 5.59 -7.02 -25.65
N ARG A 27 6.37 -7.94 -25.09
CA ARG A 27 6.46 -8.24 -23.64
C ARG A 27 7.94 -8.37 -23.25
N PRO A 28 8.67 -7.24 -23.15
CA PRO A 28 10.07 -7.25 -22.77
C PRO A 28 10.27 -7.96 -21.44
N ILE A 29 11.34 -8.72 -21.35
CA ILE A 29 11.79 -9.24 -20.06
C ILE A 29 12.22 -8.06 -19.20
N ASP A 30 11.50 -7.83 -18.11
CA ASP A 30 11.93 -6.86 -17.12
C ASP A 30 13.18 -7.43 -16.42
N LEU A 31 14.35 -6.86 -16.74
CA LEU A 31 15.63 -7.35 -16.25
C LEU A 31 15.91 -6.95 -14.80
N CYS A 32 14.96 -6.28 -14.13
CA CYS A 32 15.08 -5.80 -12.75
C CYS A 32 16.36 -4.97 -12.48
N GLY A 33 17.08 -4.52 -13.51
CA GLY A 33 18.39 -3.85 -13.38
C GLY A 33 18.32 -2.49 -12.69
N HIS A 34 17.11 -1.92 -12.60
CA HIS A 34 16.81 -0.68 -11.88
C HIS A 34 15.83 -0.91 -10.73
N TYR A 35 15.51 -2.16 -10.37
CA TYR A 35 14.62 -2.46 -9.26
C TYR A 35 15.35 -2.22 -7.93
N GLY A 36 15.19 -1.01 -7.39
CA GLY A 36 15.48 -0.75 -5.99
C GLY A 36 14.40 -1.40 -5.13
N SER A 37 14.80 -2.26 -4.19
CA SER A 37 13.84 -2.83 -3.24
C SER A 37 13.07 -1.70 -2.54
N PRO A 38 11.73 -1.70 -2.54
CA PRO A 38 10.98 -0.67 -1.82
C PRO A 38 11.35 -0.73 -0.33
N THR A 39 11.54 0.44 0.27
CA THR A 39 11.74 0.56 1.71
C THR A 39 10.40 0.32 2.39
N ILE A 40 10.30 -0.75 3.17
CA ILE A 40 9.04 -1.16 3.80
C ILE A 40 8.88 -0.37 5.11
N GLY A 41 7.91 0.54 5.15
CA GLY A 41 7.42 1.14 6.39
C GLY A 41 6.35 0.27 7.04
N TRP A 42 6.42 0.08 8.36
CA TRP A 42 5.45 -0.71 9.14
C TRP A 42 4.97 0.11 10.35
N PHE A 43 3.72 -0.09 10.76
CA PHE A 43 3.15 0.49 12.00
C PHE A 43 2.35 -0.57 12.77
N TYR A 44 2.44 -0.55 14.11
CA TYR A 44 1.62 -1.36 15.02
C TYR A 44 0.66 -0.43 15.80
N GLY A 45 -0.46 -0.97 16.29
CA GLY A 45 -1.44 -0.21 17.09
C GLY A 45 -0.80 0.49 18.30
N ASP A 46 -1.33 1.69 18.62
CA ASP A 46 -0.76 2.81 19.40
C ASP A 46 0.62 3.28 18.91
N PRO A 47 0.80 4.53 18.43
CA PRO A 47 1.44 4.70 17.12
C PRO A 47 2.96 4.60 17.21
N HIS A 48 3.42 3.36 17.17
CA HIS A 48 4.80 2.95 16.97
C HIS A 48 5.03 2.99 15.46
N ILE A 49 5.61 4.10 15.03
CA ILE A 49 5.90 4.41 13.63
C ILE A 49 7.37 4.06 13.40
N SER A 50 7.63 3.14 12.48
CA SER A 50 8.97 2.95 11.93
C SER A 50 9.09 3.77 10.65
N THR A 51 9.97 4.77 10.64
CA THR A 51 10.25 5.58 9.47
C THR A 51 11.04 4.79 8.42
N LEU A 52 11.12 5.31 7.19
CA LEU A 52 11.79 4.62 6.08
C LEU A 52 13.31 4.45 6.32
N ASP A 53 13.93 5.26 7.18
CA ASP A 53 15.31 5.10 7.64
C ASP A 53 15.46 4.16 8.85
N GLY A 54 14.39 3.44 9.23
CA GLY A 54 14.40 2.43 10.28
C GLY A 54 14.36 2.98 11.70
N LYS A 55 14.05 4.27 11.90
CA LYS A 55 13.89 4.84 13.25
C LYS A 55 12.48 4.61 13.77
N GLU A 56 12.40 4.27 15.04
CA GLU A 56 11.13 4.03 15.73
C GLU A 56 10.72 5.26 16.54
N TYR A 57 9.45 5.66 16.41
CA TYR A 57 8.84 6.74 17.16
C TYR A 57 7.52 6.29 17.75
N THR A 58 7.20 6.77 18.95
CA THR A 58 5.86 6.65 19.54
C THR A 58 5.15 7.99 19.46
N PHE A 59 4.00 8.04 18.79
CA PHE A 59 3.26 9.27 18.54
C PHE A 59 1.78 9.15 18.89
N ASN A 60 1.34 9.59 20.07
CA ASN A 60 -0.06 9.49 20.50
C ASN A 60 -0.93 10.70 20.11
N GLY A 61 -0.73 11.27 18.92
CA GLY A 61 -1.52 12.39 18.43
C GLY A 61 -2.91 11.95 17.98
N LEU A 62 -3.96 12.69 18.37
CA LEU A 62 -5.34 12.48 17.90
C LEU A 62 -5.64 13.45 16.76
N GLY A 63 -5.81 12.95 15.54
CA GLY A 63 -6.07 13.77 14.37
C GLY A 63 -5.75 13.09 13.04
N GLU A 64 -5.50 13.91 12.03
CA GLU A 64 -5.06 13.46 10.70
C GLU A 64 -3.65 13.98 10.43
N TYR A 65 -2.81 13.09 9.90
CA TYR A 65 -1.40 13.36 9.70
C TYR A 65 -0.94 12.85 8.35
N THR A 66 -0.03 13.60 7.71
CA THR A 66 0.70 13.13 6.54
C THR A 66 1.84 12.22 7.01
N LEU A 67 1.81 10.96 6.59
CA LEU A 67 2.81 9.96 6.94
C LEU A 67 3.97 9.94 5.94
N ILE A 68 3.65 10.01 4.65
CA ILE A 68 4.62 10.03 3.57
C ILE A 68 4.17 11.05 2.54
N VAL A 69 5.10 11.86 2.06
CA VAL A 69 4.93 12.68 0.86
C VAL A 69 6.25 12.64 0.10
N THR A 70 6.21 12.46 -1.21
CA THR A 70 7.41 12.58 -2.04
C THR A 70 7.73 14.04 -2.32
N ASP A 71 8.99 14.36 -2.61
CA ASP A 71 9.40 15.74 -2.91
C ASP A 71 8.61 16.38 -4.06
N SER A 72 8.22 15.56 -5.04
CA SER A 72 7.37 15.95 -6.18
C SER A 72 5.88 16.06 -5.84
N ALA A 73 5.49 15.72 -4.62
CA ALA A 73 4.10 15.49 -4.19
C ALA A 73 3.33 14.48 -5.05
N ALA A 74 4.03 13.68 -5.87
CA ALA A 74 3.45 12.61 -6.67
C ALA A 74 2.78 11.58 -5.74
N PHE A 75 3.49 11.03 -4.78
CA PHE A 75 2.89 10.09 -3.83
C PHE A 75 2.62 10.76 -2.49
N SER A 76 1.41 10.53 -1.96
CA SER A 76 1.05 10.94 -0.60
C SER A 76 0.33 9.82 0.15
N LEU A 77 0.69 9.65 1.43
CA LEU A 77 0.03 8.76 2.38
C LEU A 77 -0.40 9.58 3.59
N GLN A 78 -1.70 9.56 3.89
CA GLN A 78 -2.29 10.19 5.06
C GLN A 78 -2.86 9.13 5.99
N GLY A 79 -2.74 9.38 7.30
CA GLY A 79 -3.29 8.54 8.34
C GLY A 79 -4.15 9.33 9.32
N ARG A 80 -5.32 8.78 9.63
CA ARG A 80 -6.21 9.30 10.68
C ARG A 80 -6.09 8.43 11.92
N THR A 81 -5.89 9.05 13.07
CA THR A 81 -5.88 8.36 14.36
C THR A 81 -7.21 8.54 15.08
N ALA A 82 -7.58 7.56 15.89
CA ALA A 82 -8.73 7.59 16.79
C ALA A 82 -8.32 7.04 18.15
N ARG A 83 -9.09 7.31 19.20
CA ARG A 83 -8.81 6.74 20.53
C ARG A 83 -8.87 5.22 20.50
N ALA A 84 -7.88 4.59 21.11
CA ALA A 84 -7.85 3.15 21.34
C ALA A 84 -9.03 2.77 22.24
N LEU A 85 -9.58 1.57 22.04
CA LEU A 85 -10.64 1.02 22.86
C LEU A 85 -10.07 -0.12 23.70
N ASP A 86 -10.49 -0.21 24.97
CA ASP A 86 -10.24 -1.37 25.81
C ASP A 86 -11.18 -2.54 25.47
N ASP A 87 -11.00 -3.69 26.12
CA ASP A 87 -11.83 -4.89 25.94
C ASP A 87 -13.32 -4.67 26.27
N LYS A 88 -13.66 -3.53 26.90
CA LYS A 88 -15.03 -3.13 27.25
C LYS A 88 -15.54 -1.99 26.35
N ASN A 89 -14.89 -1.74 25.21
CA ASN A 89 -15.19 -0.66 24.27
C ASN A 89 -15.10 0.75 24.86
N LYS A 90 -14.30 0.93 25.92
CA LYS A 90 -14.06 2.24 26.52
C LYS A 90 -12.83 2.88 25.91
N GLU A 91 -12.92 4.18 25.64
CA GLU A 91 -11.78 4.94 25.14
C GLU A 91 -10.63 5.00 26.16
N MET A 92 -9.42 4.73 25.67
CA MET A 92 -8.17 4.81 26.42
C MET A 92 -7.41 6.10 26.08
N GLN A 93 -6.44 6.47 26.92
CA GLN A 93 -5.51 7.59 26.65
C GLN A 93 -4.38 7.17 25.69
N ALA A 94 -4.75 6.50 24.61
CA ALA A 94 -3.87 6.09 23.54
C ALA A 94 -4.62 6.22 22.21
N THR A 95 -3.90 6.33 21.10
CA THR A 95 -4.51 6.52 19.77
C THR A 95 -4.09 5.44 18.81
N VAL A 96 -5.00 4.88 18.01
CA VAL A 96 -4.69 3.89 16.96
C VAL A 96 -4.99 4.48 15.58
N PHE A 97 -4.32 4.01 14.53
CA PHE A 97 -4.73 4.33 13.16
C PHE A 97 -6.12 3.76 12.87
N SER A 98 -7.01 4.64 12.42
CA SER A 98 -8.40 4.33 12.09
C SER A 98 -8.71 4.43 10.61
N ALA A 99 -7.95 5.23 9.86
CA ALA A 99 -8.04 5.26 8.42
C ALA A 99 -6.68 5.60 7.80
N LEU A 100 -6.48 5.13 6.57
CA LEU A 100 -5.35 5.43 5.72
C LEU A 100 -5.86 5.80 4.33
N ALA A 101 -5.30 6.84 3.76
CA ALA A 101 -5.57 7.24 2.38
C ALA A 101 -4.24 7.40 1.63
N ALA A 102 -4.15 6.83 0.44
CA ALA A 102 -2.99 6.94 -0.42
C ALA A 102 -3.39 7.39 -1.82
N GLN A 103 -2.56 8.23 -2.44
CA GLN A 103 -2.70 8.65 -3.82
C GLN A 103 -1.33 8.70 -4.48
N ASP A 104 -1.25 8.22 -5.72
CA ASP A 104 -0.08 8.37 -6.58
C ASP A 104 -0.42 9.21 -7.82
N SER A 105 0.13 10.40 -7.89
CA SER A 105 -0.07 11.42 -8.91
C SER A 105 -1.56 11.66 -9.16
N ASP A 106 -2.03 11.46 -10.38
CA ASP A 106 -3.43 11.60 -10.77
C ASP A 106 -4.21 10.27 -10.69
N SER A 107 -3.66 9.25 -10.03
CA SER A 107 -4.35 7.98 -9.81
C SER A 107 -5.51 8.14 -8.83
N ASP A 108 -6.41 7.16 -8.87
CA ASP A 108 -7.49 7.04 -7.90
C ASP A 108 -6.93 6.98 -6.47
N ARG A 109 -7.69 7.54 -5.54
CA ARG A 109 -7.38 7.55 -4.12
C ARG A 109 -7.83 6.26 -3.49
N LEU A 110 -6.89 5.52 -2.94
CA LEU A 110 -7.19 4.37 -2.11
C LEU A 110 -7.46 4.85 -0.68
N HIS A 111 -8.68 4.65 -0.19
CA HIS A 111 -9.04 4.90 1.20
C HIS A 111 -9.38 3.58 1.88
N VAL A 112 -8.75 3.32 3.03
CA VAL A 112 -9.07 2.18 3.90
C VAL A 112 -9.38 2.69 5.30
N GLN A 113 -10.56 2.39 5.83
CA GLN A 113 -10.95 2.77 7.20
C GLN A 113 -11.46 1.58 7.99
N MET A 114 -11.31 1.65 9.31
CA MET A 114 -12.00 0.75 10.23
C MET A 114 -13.52 0.97 10.14
N ASN A 115 -14.29 -0.09 10.40
CA ASN A 115 -15.73 0.05 10.54
C ASN A 115 -16.11 0.80 11.83
N SER A 116 -17.35 1.29 11.88
CA SER A 116 -17.86 2.05 13.04
C SER A 116 -17.83 1.24 14.34
N ALA A 117 -17.91 -0.09 14.24
CA ALA A 117 -17.82 -1.00 15.39
C ALA A 117 -16.37 -1.24 15.87
N ARG A 118 -15.36 -0.82 15.09
CA ARG A 118 -13.93 -1.05 15.34
C ARG A 118 -13.59 -2.50 15.72
N ASP A 119 -14.30 -3.46 15.11
CA ASP A 119 -14.20 -4.91 15.39
C ASP A 119 -13.07 -5.60 14.59
N GLY A 120 -12.15 -4.81 14.03
CA GLY A 120 -11.08 -5.28 13.16
C GLY A 120 -11.47 -5.40 11.68
N LYS A 121 -12.74 -5.21 11.30
CA LYS A 121 -13.13 -5.14 9.89
C LYS A 121 -12.75 -3.80 9.26
N LYS A 122 -12.26 -3.87 8.03
CA LYS A 122 -11.82 -2.71 7.24
C LYS A 122 -12.75 -2.52 6.06
N GLN A 123 -13.13 -1.29 5.79
CA GLN A 123 -13.84 -0.87 4.58
C GLN A 123 -12.84 -0.19 3.66
N MET A 124 -12.82 -0.60 2.40
CA MET A 124 -11.98 -0.04 1.36
C MET A 124 -12.86 0.65 0.33
N SER A 125 -12.46 1.84 -0.09
CA SER A 125 -13.10 2.61 -1.16
C SER A 125 -12.05 3.21 -2.08
N LEU A 126 -12.38 3.25 -3.37
CA LEU A 126 -11.59 3.90 -4.41
C LEU A 126 -12.35 5.18 -4.84
N THR A 127 -11.69 6.31 -4.97
CA THR A 127 -12.30 7.60 -5.35
C THR A 127 -11.40 8.40 -6.26
#